data_AF-A0A375ILJ0-F1
#
_entry.id   AF-A0A375ILJ0-F1
#
_cell.length_a   1.000
_cell.length_b   1.000
_cell.length_c   1.000
_cell.angle_alpha   90.00
_cell.angle_beta   90.00
_cell.angle_gamma   90.00
#
_symmetry.space_group_name_H-M   'P 1'
#
loop_
_entity.id
_entity.type
_entity.pdbx_description
1 polymer ?
#
loop_
_entity_poly.entity_id
_entity_poly.type
_entity_poly.pdbx_seq_one_letter_code
_entity_poly.pdbx_strand_id
1 'polypeptide(L)'
;MSVIEEWEALHLTPEGWQPGSYRHAPWQAVEVAAPATGVLTVRRHVTATYCGPSRAVEDRTPQTTDMALIEALLERHGNPVFQI
;
A
#
# COMPACT_ATOMS: atom_id res chain seq x y z
N MET A 1 -3.34 -21.64 16.46
CA MET A 1 -4.32 -20.84 15.69
C MET A 1 -3.58 -20.28 14.49
N SER A 2 -4.04 -20.55 13.27
CA SER A 2 -3.39 -20.01 12.07
C SER A 2 -3.77 -18.54 11.91
N VAL A 3 -2.74 -17.70 11.85
CA VAL A 3 -2.86 -16.27 11.53
C VAL A 3 -2.41 -16.11 10.08
N ILE A 4 -3.26 -15.47 9.28
CA ILE A 4 -3.00 -15.08 7.91
C ILE A 4 -2.55 -13.61 7.95
N GLU A 5 -1.40 -13.34 7.36
CA GLU A 5 -0.81 -12.01 7.31
C GLU A 5 -0.50 -11.65 5.86
N GLU A 6 -1.15 -10.60 5.37
CA GLU A 6 -1.06 -10.13 3.98
C GLU A 6 -0.86 -8.63 3.95
N TRP A 7 -0.03 -8.14 3.04
CA TRP A 7 0.16 -6.71 2.87
C TRP A 7 0.43 -6.35 1.42
N GLU A 8 0.06 -5.14 1.04
CA GLU A 8 0.28 -4.59 -0.30
C GLU A 8 0.70 -3.13 -0.17
N ALA A 9 1.71 -2.73 -0.93
CA ALA A 9 2.14 -1.36 -1.05
C ALA A 9 1.74 -0.80 -2.42
N LEU A 10 1.27 0.44 -2.44
CA LEU A 10 0.98 1.21 -3.64
C LEU A 10 1.74 2.53 -3.59
N HIS A 11 2.29 2.94 -4.73
CA HIS A 11 3.05 4.18 -4.87
C HIS A 11 2.24 5.17 -5.70
N LEU A 12 1.93 6.34 -5.13
CA LEU A 12 1.37 7.45 -5.87
C LEU A 12 2.48 8.12 -6.66
N THR A 13 2.29 8.22 -7.96
CA THR A 13 3.17 8.94 -8.89
C THR A 13 2.34 9.99 -9.64
N PRO A 14 2.97 10.94 -10.36
CA PRO A 14 2.26 11.86 -11.23
C PRO A 14 1.34 11.17 -12.26
N GLU A 15 1.70 9.95 -12.68
CA GLU A 15 0.95 9.15 -13.65
C GLU A 15 -0.21 8.36 -13.02
N GLY A 16 -0.22 8.20 -11.70
CA GLY A 16 -1.24 7.48 -10.95
C GLY A 16 -0.65 6.51 -9.91
N TRP A 17 -1.51 5.62 -9.42
CA TRP A 17 -1.14 4.57 -8.48
C TRP A 17 -0.41 3.43 -9.20
N GLN A 18 0.79 3.10 -8.71
CA GLN A 18 1.60 2.00 -9.22
C GLN A 18 1.74 0.90 -8.14
N PRO A 19 1.64 -0.37 -8.52
CA PRO A 19 1.83 -1.48 -7.59
C PRO A 19 3.27 -1.54 -7.08
N GLY A 20 3.41 -1.69 -5.77
CA GLY A 20 4.68 -1.86 -5.07
C GLY A 20 4.86 -3.29 -4.57
N SER A 21 5.73 -3.44 -3.57
CA SER A 21 5.94 -4.72 -2.90
C SER A 21 4.63 -5.23 -2.28
N TYR A 22 4.47 -6.55 -2.23
CA TYR A 22 3.31 -7.18 -1.59
C TYR A 22 3.66 -8.55 -1.01
N ARG A 23 2.79 -9.06 -0.15
CA ARG A 23 2.83 -10.43 0.36
C ARG A 23 1.41 -10.94 0.52
N HIS A 24 1.14 -12.05 -0.15
CA HIS A 24 -0.06 -12.86 0.07
C HIS A 24 0.34 -14.15 0.75
N ALA A 25 -0.30 -14.51 1.86
CA ALA A 25 -0.01 -15.77 2.53
C ALA A 25 -0.63 -16.94 1.73
N PRO A 26 0.04 -18.10 1.62
CA PRO A 26 1.25 -18.52 2.32
C PRO A 26 2.56 -18.24 1.55
N TRP A 27 2.52 -17.42 0.49
CA TRP A 27 3.66 -17.18 -0.39
C TRP A 27 4.67 -16.17 0.20
N GLN A 28 5.86 -16.16 -0.38
CA GLN A 28 6.92 -15.21 -0.04
C GLN A 28 6.53 -13.79 -0.50
N ALA A 29 7.12 -12.79 0.16
CA ALA A 29 6.96 -11.41 -0.26
C ALA A 29 7.59 -11.20 -1.65
N VAL A 30 6.91 -10.42 -2.48
CA VAL A 30 7.42 -9.92 -3.74
C VAL A 30 7.91 -8.50 -3.51
N GLU A 31 9.20 -8.28 -3.72
CA GLU A 31 9.81 -6.97 -3.58
C GLU A 31 9.83 -6.25 -4.93
N VAL A 32 9.20 -5.07 -4.98
CA VAL A 32 9.19 -4.19 -6.13
C VAL A 32 9.85 -2.88 -5.74
N ALA A 33 10.84 -2.46 -6.52
CA ALA A 33 11.51 -1.19 -6.25
C ALA A 33 10.51 -0.04 -6.41
N ALA A 34 10.49 0.87 -5.42
CA ALA A 34 9.65 2.06 -5.50
C ALA A 34 10.04 2.90 -6.72
N PRO A 35 9.06 3.45 -7.46
CA PRO A 35 9.35 4.31 -8.60
C PRO A 35 10.06 5.58 -8.14
N ALA A 36 11.07 6.04 -8.89
CA ALA A 36 11.81 7.25 -8.58
C ALA A 36 10.94 8.53 -8.54
N THR A 37 9.80 8.49 -9.23
CA THR A 37 8.79 9.56 -9.26
C THR A 37 7.69 9.39 -8.21
N GLY A 38 7.81 8.39 -7.32
CA GLY A 38 6.85 8.16 -6.24
C GLY A 38 6.86 9.31 -5.23
N VAL A 39 5.69 9.90 -5.00
CA VAL A 39 5.51 11.02 -4.05
C VAL A 39 4.93 10.56 -2.71
N LEU A 40 4.16 9.47 -2.71
CA LEU A 40 3.55 8.89 -1.53
C LEU A 40 3.54 7.36 -1.67
N THR A 41 3.94 6.66 -0.62
CA THR A 41 3.76 5.20 -0.54
C THR A 41 2.68 4.91 0.49
N VAL A 42 1.69 4.12 0.11
CA VAL A 42 0.66 3.64 1.03
C VAL A 42 0.76 2.13 1.12
N ARG A 43 0.91 1.61 2.33
CA ARG A 43 0.97 0.19 2.61
C ARG A 43 -0.22 -0.23 3.46
N ARG A 44 -1.00 -1.17 2.96
CA ARG A 44 -2.09 -1.79 3.72
C ARG A 44 -1.63 -3.14 4.23
N HIS A 45 -1.83 -3.38 5.51
CA HIS A 45 -1.51 -4.62 6.20
C HIS A 45 -2.79 -5.22 6.78
N VAL A 46 -3.09 -6.46 6.40
CA VAL A 46 -4.25 -7.22 6.83
C VAL A 46 -3.78 -8.42 7.64
N THR A 47 -4.29 -8.55 8.85
CA THR A 47 -4.06 -9.69 9.72
C THR A 47 -5.40 -10.34 10.03
N ALA A 48 -5.56 -11.62 9.70
CA ALA A 48 -6.78 -12.38 9.96
C ALA A 48 -6.46 -13.64 10.77
N THR A 49 -7.31 -13.96 11.75
CA THR A 49 -7.20 -15.20 12.52
C THR A 49 -8.29 -16.16 12.09
N TYR A 50 -7.95 -17.44 11.89
CA TYR A 50 -8.96 -18.46 11.56
C TYR A 50 -10.04 -18.54 12.64
N CYS A 51 -11.31 -18.41 12.24
CA CYS A 51 -12.48 -18.28 13.12
C CYS A 51 -12.38 -17.11 14.14
N GLY A 52 -11.62 -16.07 13.82
CA GLY A 52 -11.38 -14.92 14.69
C GLY A 52 -11.49 -13.59 13.96
N PRO A 53 -11.14 -12.48 14.63
CA PRO A 53 -11.22 -11.15 14.06
C PRO A 53 -10.18 -10.93 12.96
N SER A 54 -10.52 -10.05 12.03
CA SER A 54 -9.61 -9.47 11.04
C SER A 54 -9.31 -8.01 11.38
N ARG A 55 -8.09 -7.56 11.11
CA ARG A 55 -7.66 -6.17 11.26
C ARG A 55 -6.96 -5.72 9.99
N ALA A 56 -7.32 -4.54 9.48
CA ALA A 56 -6.59 -3.85 8.43
C ALA A 56 -5.98 -2.56 9.01
N VAL A 57 -4.71 -2.31 8.70
CA VAL A 57 -3.98 -1.09 9.07
C VAL A 57 -3.36 -0.52 7.81
N GLU A 58 -3.58 0.77 7.57
CA GLU A 58 -2.96 1.50 6.47
C GLU A 58 -1.89 2.44 7.02
N ASP A 59 -0.68 2.33 6.48
CA ASP A 59 0.42 3.24 6.72
C ASP A 59 0.65 4.09 5.47
N ARG A 60 0.77 5.41 5.66
CA ARG A 60 1.01 6.38 4.60
C ARG A 60 2.36 7.03 4.86
N THR A 61 3.35 6.73 4.02
CA THR A 61 4.70 7.28 4.11
C THR A 61 4.97 8.23 2.94
N PRO A 62 4.93 9.56 3.15
CA PRO A 62 5.31 10.54 2.13
C PRO A 62 6.76 10.36 1.70
N GLN A 63 7.03 10.46 0.40
CA GLN A 63 8.37 10.41 -0.18
C GLN A 63 8.87 11.80 -0.63
N THR A 64 8.00 12.82 -0.51
CA THR A 64 8.30 14.22 -0.77
C THR A 64 7.84 15.08 0.40
N THR A 65 8.45 16.26 0.55
CA THR A 65 8.02 17.29 1.52
C THR A 65 6.90 18.17 0.95
N ASP A 66 6.67 18.12 -0.36
CA ASP A 66 5.61 18.90 -1.02
C ASP A 66 4.23 18.25 -0.80
N MET A 67 3.56 18.65 0.28
CA MET A 67 2.23 18.13 0.62
C MET A 67 1.15 18.58 -0.36
N ALA A 68 1.28 19.78 -0.94
CA ALA A 68 0.32 20.28 -1.92
C ALA A 68 0.33 19.41 -3.19
N LEU A 69 1.51 18.94 -3.60
CA LEU A 69 1.63 17.97 -4.70
C LEU A 69 0.93 16.65 -4.39
N ILE A 70 1.09 16.12 -3.17
CA ILE A 70 0.44 14.88 -2.76
C ILE A 70 -1.08 15.05 -2.77
N GLU A 71 -1.59 16.13 -2.18
CA GLU A 71 -3.03 16.43 -2.15
C GLU A 71 -3.61 16.57 -3.57
N ALA A 72 -2.96 17.35 -4.44
CA ALA A 72 -3.40 17.51 -5.83
C ALA A 72 -3.42 16.19 -6.60
N LEU A 73 -2.45 15.30 -6.35
CA LEU A 73 -2.42 13.98 -6.98
C LEU A 73 -3.47 13.02 -6.40
N LEU A 74 -3.76 13.12 -5.10
CA LEU A 74 -4.85 12.38 -4.47
C LEU A 74 -6.23 12.84 -4.95
N GLU A 75 -6.43 14.14 -5.17
CA GLU A 75 -7.65 14.66 -5.77
C GLU A 75 -7.83 14.17 -7.22
N ARG A 76 -6.72 14.11 -7.97
CA ARG A 76 -6.73 13.68 -9.37
C ARG A 76 -6.94 12.17 -9.54
N HIS A 77 -6.22 11.36 -8.77
CA HIS A 77 -6.13 9.91 -8.93
C HIS A 77 -6.94 9.13 -7.89
N GLY A 78 -7.47 9.80 -6.87
CA GLY A 78 -8.24 9.21 -5.80
C GLY A 78 -7.39 8.45 -4.77
N ASN A 79 -8.08 7.71 -3.90
CA ASN A 79 -7.47 6.86 -2.89
C ASN A 79 -6.89 5.57 -3.50
N PRO A 80 -5.87 4.96 -2.86
CA PRO A 80 -5.30 3.70 -3.30
C PRO A 80 -6.33 2.57 -3.22
N VAL A 81 -6.35 1.68 -4.21
CA VAL A 81 -7.23 0.51 -4.26
C VAL A 81 -6.39 -0.76 -4.18
N PHE A 82 -6.38 -1.38 -3.01
CA PHE A 82 -5.64 -2.62 -2.75
C PHE A 82 -6.40 -3.86 -3.25
N GLN A 83 -5.68 -4.91 -3.63
CA GLN A 83 -6.25 -6.18 -4.10
C GLN A 83 -6.16 -7.31 -3.05
N ILE A 84 -5.61 -7.04 -1.87
CA ILE A 84 -5.59 -7.94 -0.69
C ILE A 84 -6.95 -8.05 0.03
#